data_AF-A0A1M7EDS4-F1
#
_entry.id   AF-A0A1M7EDS4-F1
#
_cell.length_a   1.000
_cell.length_b   1.000
_cell.length_c   1.000
_cell.angle_alpha   90.00
_cell.angle_beta   90.00
_cell.angle_gamma   90.00
#
_symmetry.space_group_name_H-M   'P 1'
#
loop_
_entity.id
_entity.type
_entity.pdbx_description
1 polymer ?
#
loop_
_entity_poly.entity_id
_entity_poly.type
_entity_poly.pdbx_seq_one_letter_code
_entity_poly.pdbx_strand_id
1 'polypeptide(L)' 'MALAQTNSDIADLTDRDPDEAAAIPILLAVLGLLAAWGVSIALWGIPGLYIPALAMVPVIWVALLVISRG' A
#
# COMPACT_ATOMS: atom_id res chain seq x y z
N MET A 1 6.71 -27.45 27.35
CA MET A 1 5.78 -27.41 26.20
C MET A 1 5.69 -26.02 25.59
N ALA A 2 5.34 -24.98 26.36
CA ALA A 2 5.29 -23.58 25.86
C ALA A 2 6.61 -23.09 25.21
N LEU A 3 7.77 -23.38 25.82
CA LEU A 3 9.08 -22.97 25.29
C LEU A 3 9.42 -23.61 23.93
N ALA A 4 8.97 -24.84 23.70
CA ALA A 4 9.18 -25.52 22.41
C ALA A 4 8.31 -24.91 21.33
N GLN A 5 7.07 -24.51 21.68
CA GLN A 5 6.17 -23.84 20.76
C GLN A 5 6.68 -22.45 20.37
N THR A 6 7.17 -21.66 21.33
CA THR A 6 7.79 -20.36 21.05
C THR A 6 9.00 -20.48 20.13
N ASN A 7 9.81 -21.54 20.26
CA ASN A 7 10.94 -21.77 19.37
C ASN A 7 10.49 -22.12 17.94
N SER A 8 9.43 -22.91 17.80
CA SER A 8 8.82 -23.21 16.50
C SER A 8 8.22 -21.97 15.85
N ASP A 9 7.52 -21.12 16.63
CA ASP A 9 6.94 -19.88 16.13
C ASP A 9 8.03 -18.89 15.66
N ILE A 10 9.16 -18.79 16.37
CA ILE A 10 10.29 -17.94 15.94
C ILE A 10 10.97 -18.47 14.67
N ALA A 11 11.10 -19.80 14.55
CA ALA A 11 11.64 -20.43 13.36
C ALA A 11 10.75 -20.15 12.13
N ASP A 12 9.43 -20.25 12.30
CA ASP A 12 8.42 -19.93 11.28
C ASP A 12 8.46 -18.45 10.86
N LEU A 13 8.59 -17.52 11.82
CA LEU A 13 8.74 -16.08 11.54
C LEU A 13 10.02 -15.74 10.74
N THR A 14 11.05 -16.58 10.82
CA THR A 14 12.32 -16.38 10.12
C THR A 14 12.32 -17.00 8.72
N ASP A 15 11.46 -18.00 8.47
CA ASP A 15 11.30 -18.68 7.17
C ASP A 15 10.22 -18.03 6.29
N ARG A 16 9.53 -17.00 6.80
CA ARG A 16 8.48 -16.29 6.07
C ARG A 16 9.00 -15.74 4.74
N ASP A 17 8.31 -16.14 3.67
CA ASP A 17 8.61 -15.66 2.33
C ASP A 17 8.59 -14.11 2.27
N PRO A 18 9.60 -13.49 1.63
CA PRO A 18 9.70 -12.03 1.55
C PRO A 18 8.48 -11.40 0.88
N ASP A 19 7.82 -12.13 -0.01
CA ASP A 19 6.59 -11.71 -0.67
C ASP A 19 5.42 -11.61 0.31
N GLU A 20 5.32 -12.54 1.27
CA GLU A 20 4.29 -12.50 2.32
C GLU A 20 4.60 -11.43 3.37
N ALA A 21 5.88 -11.17 3.64
CA ALA A 21 6.31 -10.05 4.47
C ALA A 21 6.01 -8.69 3.81
N ALA A 22 6.10 -8.59 2.48
CA ALA A 22 5.76 -7.39 1.72
C ALA A 22 4.24 -7.18 1.55
N ALA A 23 3.44 -8.24 1.60
CA ALA A 23 1.98 -8.15 1.47
C ALA A 23 1.35 -7.29 2.58
N ILE A 24 1.81 -7.42 3.84
CA ILE A 24 1.29 -6.64 4.97
C ILE A 24 1.44 -5.13 4.75
N PRO A 25 2.64 -4.56 4.52
CA PRO A 25 2.79 -3.13 4.31
C PRO A 25 2.05 -2.62 3.06
N ILE A 26 1.99 -3.43 1.98
CA ILE A 26 1.21 -3.07 0.78
C ILE A 26 -0.28 -2.95 1.11
N LEU A 27 -0.85 -3.93 1.81
CA LEU A 27 -2.26 -3.90 2.21
C LEU A 27 -2.56 -2.72 3.15
N LEU A 28 -1.68 -2.42 4.09
CA LEU A 28 -1.82 -1.25 4.96
C LEU A 28 -1.76 0.07 4.18
N ALA A 29 -0.86 0.18 3.20
CA ALA A 29 -0.77 1.35 2.34
C ALA A 29 -2.03 1.53 1.48
N VAL A 30 -2.54 0.45 0.87
CA VAL A 30 -3.78 0.47 0.08
C VAL A 30 -4.99 0.83 0.96
N LEU A 31 -5.08 0.25 2.16
CA LEU A 31 -6.16 0.56 3.10
C LEU A 31 -6.10 2.02 3.54
N GLY A 32 -4.92 2.54 3.85
CA GLY A 32 -4.71 3.95 4.20
C GLY A 32 -5.09 4.89 3.05
N LEU A 33 -4.72 4.53 1.82
CA LEU A 33 -5.11 5.28 0.62
C LEU A 33 -6.63 5.29 0.43
N LEU A 34 -7.30 4.14 0.58
CA LEU A 34 -8.76 4.04 0.50
C LEU A 34 -9.45 4.83 1.61
N ALA A 35 -8.94 4.79 2.83
CA ALA A 35 -9.48 5.54 3.96
C ALA A 35 -9.33 7.05 3.74
N ALA A 36 -8.14 7.52 3.36
CA ALA A 36 -7.89 8.92 3.05
C ALA A 36 -8.77 9.41 1.87
N TRP A 37 -8.94 8.56 0.85
CA TRP A 37 -9.84 8.84 -0.27
C TRP A 37 -11.32 8.90 0.16
N GLY A 38 -11.78 7.95 0.96
CA GLY A 38 -13.14 7.94 1.51
C GLY A 38 -13.41 9.17 2.38
N VAL A 39 -12.45 9.60 3.20
CA VAL A 39 -12.55 10.84 4.00
C VAL A 39 -12.60 12.08 3.11
N SER A 40 -11.82 12.12 2.02
CA SER A 40 -11.88 13.18 1.02
C SER A 40 -13.26 13.28 0.37
N ILE A 41 -13.86 12.15 0.01
CA ILE A 41 -15.24 12.09 -0.51
C ILE A 41 -16.24 12.56 0.54
N ALA A 42 -16.08 12.17 1.81
CA ALA A 42 -17.02 12.53 2.87
C ALA A 42 -16.98 14.04 3.22
N LEU A 43 -15.80 14.67 3.21
CA LEU A 43 -15.65 16.10 3.51
C LEU A 43 -16.07 17.01 2.36
N TRP A 44 -15.75 16.63 1.12
CA TRP A 44 -15.89 17.52 -0.05
C TRP A 44 -16.93 17.03 -1.07
N GLY A 45 -17.43 15.80 -0.95
CA GLY A 45 -18.39 15.22 -1.90
C GLY A 45 -17.76 14.93 -3.26
N ILE A 46 -18.38 15.44 -4.33
CA ILE A 46 -17.96 15.23 -5.72
C ILE A 46 -16.50 15.68 -5.99
N PRO A 47 -16.01 16.84 -5.50
CA PRO A 47 -14.60 17.19 -5.64
C PRO A 47 -13.63 16.18 -5.02
N GLY A 48 -14.02 15.47 -3.96
CA GLY A 48 -13.21 14.42 -3.33
C GLY A 48 -12.99 13.20 -4.24
N LEU A 49 -13.94 12.92 -5.14
CA LEU A 49 -13.83 11.84 -6.14
C LEU A 49 -12.75 12.16 -7.20
N TYR A 50 -12.48 13.44 -7.47
CA TYR A 50 -11.47 13.84 -8.45
C TYR A 50 -10.04 13.86 -7.89
N ILE A 51 -9.83 13.84 -6.57
CA ILE A 51 -8.49 13.93 -5.96
C ILE A 51 -7.54 12.78 -6.41
N PRO A 52 -7.95 11.50 -6.45
CA PRO A 52 -7.08 10.43 -6.95
C PRO A 52 -6.77 10.57 -8.43
N ALA A 53 -7.78 10.94 -9.24
CA ALA A 53 -7.61 11.12 -10.67
C ALA A 53 -6.65 12.28 -10.98
N LEU A 54 -6.82 13.42 -10.30
CA LEU A 54 -5.96 14.59 -10.42
C LEU A 54 -4.53 14.32 -9.94
N ALA A 55 -4.34 13.51 -8.90
CA ALA A 55 -3.01 13.08 -8.45
C ALA A 55 -2.34 12.11 -9.43
N MET A 56 -3.11 11.26 -10.11
CA MET A 56 -2.59 10.33 -11.13
C MET A 56 -2.12 11.03 -12.41
N VAL A 57 -2.71 12.17 -12.78
CA VAL A 57 -2.30 12.94 -13.98
C VAL A 57 -0.80 13.30 -13.99
N PRO A 58 -0.23 13.99 -12.97
CA PRO A 58 1.19 14.31 -12.95
C PRO A 58 2.06 13.06 -12.78
N VAL A 59 1.60 12.02 -12.09
CA VAL A 59 2.34 10.75 -11.93
C VAL A 59 2.55 10.08 -13.29
N ILE A 60 1.48 9.96 -14.09
CA ILE A 60 1.56 9.41 -15.45
C ILE A 60 2.46 10.30 -16.31
N TRP A 61 2.35 11.62 -16.21
CA TRP A 61 3.22 12.53 -16.95
C TRP A 61 4.70 12.33 -16.62
N VAL A 62 5.06 12.21 -15.34
CA VAL A 62 6.44 11.90 -14.91
C VAL A 62 6.87 10.51 -15.40
N ALA A 63 6.01 9.49 -15.29
CA ALA A 63 6.32 8.15 -15.79
C ALA A 63 6.63 8.18 -17.28
N LEU A 64 5.79 8.86 -18.08
CA LEU A 64 6.03 9.04 -19.51
C LEU A 64 7.36 9.74 -19.79
N LEU A 65 7.71 10.79 -19.04
CA LEU A 65 9.00 11.46 -19.17
C LEU A 65 10.18 10.54 -18.83
N VAL A 66 10.06 9.71 -17.78
CA VAL A 66 11.11 8.76 -17.39
C VAL A 66 11.30 7.69 -18.47
N ILE A 67 10.22 7.13 -19.01
CA ILE A 67 10.28 6.11 -20.06
C ILE A 67 10.82 6.71 -21.37
N SER A 68 10.45 7.96 -21.68
CA SER A 68 10.94 8.67 -22.88
C SER A 68 12.41 9.08 -22.77
N ARG A 69 13.01 8.99 -21.58
CA ARG A 69 14.41 9.37 -21.33
C ARG A 69 15.43 8.29 -21.70
N GLY A 70 15.00 7.05 -21.93
CA GLY A 70 15.86 5.94 -22.35
C GLY A 70 16.68 5.35 -21.23
#